data_AF-A0A4Z0A8P5-F1
#
_entry.id   AF-A0A4Z0A8P5-F1
#
_cell.length_a   1.000
_cell.length_b   1.000
_cell.length_c   1.000
_cell.angle_alpha   90.00
_cell.angle_beta   90.00
_cell.angle_gamma   90.00
#
_symmetry.space_group_name_H-M   'P 1'
#
loop_
_entity.id
_entity.type
_entity.pdbx_description
1 polymer ?
#
loop_
_entity_poly.entity_id
_entity_poly.type
_entity_poly.pdbx_seq_one_letter_code
_entity_poly.pdbx_strand_id
1 'polypeptide(L)'
;MVVQPASQQLFFARDPLGRRSLLIHKPTAQQPYFLLASVSAGTHEGYDFTEVLTDHIYALDLRTLSAAADPTTQFESCIKAYPRIPSPASSSELPFAEPSKVNPELPPMQPEPPRLESLDHIPSHLESAVNDLIAHLNRCVMRHIQNIPSRNQATPPSAAQSTSPARLAVLFSGGIDSTMLAYLTDRHVPPNEPIDLLNVAFENPRKIQLKVDGNIGGLKKKQKKLKERNGVLGVLGSGGYNHDYLVPDRVTGLQELEELRRLCPGRIWNFVEVDVPYLECQAARPTVESAMWPSRTVMDLSLAMALFFAARGKGQVRSNPDASPEPYTSPALVLLNGLGSDELLGGYGRHRTAYNTGGWQAIIDEFQLEIDRIPTRNLGRDDRVISSHGKETRHPFLDLNVVSFLARLPVHYKMDPRLEVGVGDKMLLRLAARKVGLVEASARKKRAMQFGSHSARMEAGIGDGGGQLMLAS
;
A
#
# COMPACT_ATOMS: atom_id res chain seq x y z
N MET A 1 -13.34 14.62 12.97
CA MET A 1 -14.57 15.43 13.02
C MET A 1 -14.74 15.90 14.46
N VAL A 2 -15.03 17.19 14.67
CA VAL A 2 -15.24 17.77 16.01
C VAL A 2 -16.43 18.73 15.91
N VAL A 3 -17.43 18.56 16.77
CA VAL A 3 -18.52 19.52 16.91
C VAL A 3 -18.13 20.48 18.04
N GLN A 4 -18.20 21.79 17.77
CA GLN A 4 -18.06 22.82 18.79
C GLN A 4 -19.47 23.32 19.16
N PRO A 5 -20.04 22.88 20.30
CA PRO A 5 -21.44 23.17 20.61
C PRO A 5 -21.74 24.66 20.79
N ALA A 6 -20.81 25.40 21.41
CA ALA A 6 -20.98 26.82 21.71
C ALA A 6 -21.11 27.71 20.46
N SER A 7 -20.36 27.40 19.40
CA SER A 7 -20.41 28.12 18.12
C SER A 7 -21.37 27.47 17.12
N GLN A 8 -21.90 26.29 17.42
CA GLN A 8 -22.66 25.42 16.52
C GLN A 8 -21.93 25.15 15.20
N GLN A 9 -20.63 24.88 15.30
CA GLN A 9 -19.79 24.57 14.14
C GLN A 9 -19.35 23.11 14.13
N LEU A 10 -19.37 22.52 12.94
CA LEU A 10 -18.82 21.20 12.68
C LEU A 10 -17.49 21.34 11.94
N PHE A 11 -16.39 20.97 12.60
CA PHE A 11 -15.07 20.93 12.00
C PHE A 11 -14.74 19.53 11.48
N PHE A 12 -14.29 19.44 10.23
CA PHE A 12 -13.88 18.17 9.62
C PHE A 12 -12.76 18.37 8.61
N ALA A 13 -11.91 17.35 8.50
CA ALA A 13 -10.80 17.31 7.55
C ALA A 13 -10.30 15.85 7.47
N ARG A 14 -9.62 15.52 6.38
CA ARG A 14 -8.75 14.32 6.34
C ARG A 14 -7.41 14.63 6.99
N ASP A 15 -6.55 13.64 7.18
CA ASP A 15 -5.15 13.93 7.48
C ASP A 15 -4.44 14.47 6.22
N PRO A 16 -3.29 15.15 6.35
CA PRO A 16 -2.65 15.80 5.20
C PRO A 16 -2.24 14.85 4.07
N LEU A 17 -2.02 13.56 4.39
CA LEU A 17 -1.71 12.52 3.41
C LEU A 17 -2.96 11.80 2.91
N GLY A 18 -4.15 12.05 3.47
CA GLY A 18 -5.39 11.41 3.06
C GLY A 18 -5.43 9.89 3.30
N ARG A 19 -4.74 9.41 4.34
CA ARG A 19 -4.63 7.98 4.69
C ARG A 19 -5.95 7.36 5.11
N ARG A 20 -6.88 8.17 5.62
CA ARG A 20 -8.27 7.77 5.90
C ARG A 20 -9.22 8.42 4.91
N SER A 21 -10.22 7.67 4.47
CA SER A 21 -11.25 8.23 3.61
C SER A 21 -12.18 9.14 4.40
N LEU A 22 -12.57 10.23 3.76
CA LEU A 22 -13.68 11.05 4.19
C LEU A 22 -14.35 11.60 2.94
N LEU A 23 -15.57 11.18 2.72
CA LEU A 23 -16.43 11.61 1.64
C LEU A 23 -17.42 12.66 2.17
N ILE A 24 -17.77 13.59 1.29
CA ILE A 24 -18.79 14.60 1.51
C ILE A 24 -19.86 14.47 0.43
N HIS A 25 -21.12 14.44 0.87
CA HIS A 25 -22.28 14.69 0.04
C HIS A 25 -22.88 16.02 0.47
N LYS A 26 -22.99 16.94 -0.49
CA LYS A 26 -23.64 18.24 -0.29
C LYS A 26 -25.14 18.08 -0.59
N PRO A 27 -26.02 18.85 0.08
CA PRO A 27 -27.46 18.79 -0.19
C PRO A 27 -27.77 18.99 -1.67
N THR A 28 -28.57 18.09 -2.25
CA THR A 28 -29.09 18.17 -3.62
C THR A 28 -30.61 18.29 -3.61
N ALA A 29 -31.22 18.59 -4.76
CA ALA A 29 -32.68 18.63 -4.88
C ALA A 29 -33.32 17.26 -4.62
N GLN A 30 -32.63 16.17 -4.97
CA GLN A 30 -33.07 14.79 -4.77
C GLN A 30 -32.86 14.32 -3.33
N GLN A 31 -31.77 14.76 -2.69
CA GLN A 31 -31.41 14.44 -1.31
C GLN A 31 -30.96 15.71 -0.58
N PRO A 32 -31.84 16.41 0.14
CA PRO A 32 -31.53 17.70 0.77
C PRO A 32 -30.75 17.56 2.08
N TYR A 33 -29.93 16.52 2.21
CA TYR A 33 -29.17 16.20 3.41
C TYR A 33 -27.67 16.41 3.17
N PHE A 34 -27.00 16.97 4.16
CA PHE A 34 -25.55 16.96 4.23
C PHE A 34 -25.08 15.64 4.86
N LEU A 35 -24.16 14.94 4.21
CA LEU A 35 -23.56 13.71 4.74
C LEU A 35 -22.04 13.78 4.74
N LEU A 36 -21.44 13.28 5.82
CA LEU A 36 -20.04 12.89 5.88
C LEU A 36 -19.97 11.39 6.11
N ALA A 37 -19.17 10.70 5.30
CA ALA A 37 -19.04 9.25 5.38
C ALA A 37 -17.59 8.81 5.14
N SER A 38 -17.14 7.76 5.83
CA SER A 38 -15.87 7.09 5.52
C SER A 38 -16.05 5.95 4.52
N VAL A 39 -17.27 5.72 4.04
CA VAL A 39 -17.66 4.69 3.09
C VAL A 39 -18.49 5.32 1.98
N SER A 40 -18.45 4.72 0.80
CA SER A 40 -19.19 5.20 -0.37
C SER A 40 -20.53 4.48 -0.52
N ALA A 41 -21.49 5.15 -1.16
CA ALA A 41 -22.72 4.54 -1.66
C ALA A 41 -22.61 4.09 -3.15
N GLY A 42 -21.41 4.10 -3.72
CA GLY A 42 -21.18 3.83 -5.14
C GLY A 42 -21.82 4.89 -6.04
N THR A 43 -22.34 4.46 -7.19
CA THR A 43 -23.00 5.31 -8.20
C THR A 43 -24.49 5.55 -7.93
N HIS A 44 -24.94 5.40 -6.68
CA HIS A 44 -26.34 5.58 -6.31
C HIS A 44 -26.84 7.00 -6.65
N GLU A 45 -27.88 7.12 -7.48
CA GLU A 45 -28.34 8.39 -8.06
C GLU A 45 -28.72 9.47 -7.02
N GLY A 46 -29.13 9.05 -5.82
CA GLY A 46 -29.44 9.98 -4.73
C GLY A 46 -28.21 10.63 -4.06
N TYR A 47 -27.01 10.06 -4.20
CA TYR A 47 -25.83 10.53 -3.47
C TYR A 47 -24.70 10.92 -4.42
N ASP A 48 -24.29 12.18 -4.34
CA ASP A 48 -23.08 12.68 -4.98
C ASP A 48 -21.94 12.77 -3.97
N PHE A 49 -21.30 11.63 -3.68
CA PHE A 49 -20.15 11.59 -2.79
C PHE A 49 -18.87 11.99 -3.53
N THR A 50 -18.21 13.03 -3.01
CA THR A 50 -16.88 13.47 -3.43
C THR A 50 -15.88 13.31 -2.28
N GLU A 51 -14.61 13.12 -2.59
CA GLU A 51 -13.58 13.02 -1.55
C GLU A 51 -13.28 14.42 -0.99
N VAL A 52 -13.25 14.55 0.33
CA VAL A 52 -12.80 15.78 0.99
C VAL A 52 -11.32 15.99 0.68
N LEU A 53 -10.94 17.21 0.30
CA LEU A 53 -9.54 17.55 0.01
C LEU A 53 -8.71 17.58 1.29
N THR A 54 -7.40 17.42 1.15
CA THR A 54 -6.47 17.34 2.28
C THR A 54 -5.71 18.62 2.54
N ASP A 55 -5.95 19.69 1.80
CA ASP A 55 -5.29 20.99 1.88
C ASP A 55 -5.93 21.94 2.91
N HIS A 56 -7.19 21.68 3.29
CA HIS A 56 -7.94 22.51 4.22
C HIS A 56 -8.45 21.74 5.45
N ILE A 57 -8.83 22.51 6.47
CA ILE A 57 -9.74 22.13 7.54
C ILE A 57 -11.06 22.85 7.27
N TYR A 58 -12.16 22.11 7.18
CA TYR A 58 -13.47 22.68 6.90
C TYR A 58 -14.23 22.94 8.20
N ALA A 59 -14.98 24.03 8.24
CA ALA A 59 -15.95 24.33 9.29
C ALA A 59 -17.31 24.60 8.67
N LEU A 60 -18.31 23.81 9.05
CA LEU A 60 -19.69 23.99 8.65
C LEU A 60 -20.48 24.66 9.78
N ASP A 61 -21.11 25.80 9.49
CA ASP A 61 -22.03 26.49 10.40
C ASP A 61 -23.39 25.79 10.40
N LEU A 62 -23.63 24.98 11.43
CA LEU A 62 -24.85 24.18 11.56
C LEU A 62 -26.07 25.06 11.82
N ARG A 63 -25.90 26.21 12.47
CA ARG A 63 -26.99 27.14 12.77
C ARG A 63 -27.51 27.75 11.49
N THR A 64 -26.62 28.33 10.70
CA THR A 64 -26.98 28.96 9.42
C THR A 64 -27.56 27.92 8.46
N LEU A 65 -26.97 26.72 8.40
CA LEU A 65 -27.51 25.64 7.57
C LEU A 65 -28.89 25.18 8.03
N SER A 66 -29.13 25.05 9.34
CA SER A 66 -30.44 24.61 9.88
C SER A 66 -31.55 25.64 9.66
N ALA A 67 -31.19 26.92 9.54
CA ALA A 67 -32.12 28.01 9.27
C ALA A 67 -32.27 28.32 7.77
N ALA A 68 -31.55 27.61 6.90
CA ALA A 68 -31.62 27.80 5.45
C ALA A 68 -33.01 27.42 4.93
N ALA A 69 -33.61 28.32 4.13
CA ALA A 69 -34.89 28.05 3.46
C ALA A 69 -34.72 27.00 2.35
N ASP A 70 -33.55 27.01 1.70
CA ASP A 70 -33.12 26.00 0.74
C ASP A 70 -31.65 25.64 0.98
N PRO A 71 -31.39 24.51 1.66
CA PRO A 71 -30.03 24.04 1.92
C PRO A 71 -29.21 23.81 0.65
N THR A 72 -29.82 23.54 -0.50
CA THR A 72 -29.10 23.19 -1.74
C THR A 72 -28.37 24.39 -2.34
N THR A 73 -29.01 25.56 -2.32
CA THR A 73 -28.43 26.82 -2.81
C THR A 73 -27.60 27.55 -1.75
N GLN A 74 -27.87 27.30 -0.47
CA GLN A 74 -27.24 28.01 0.65
C GLN A 74 -26.07 27.24 1.30
N PHE A 75 -25.83 25.97 0.94
CA PHE A 75 -24.78 25.17 1.57
C PHE A 75 -23.39 25.80 1.49
N GLU A 76 -23.01 26.35 0.33
CA GLU A 76 -21.68 26.92 0.12
C GLU A 76 -21.39 28.14 1.00
N SER A 77 -22.42 28.90 1.40
CA SER A 77 -22.24 30.03 2.33
C SER A 77 -22.09 29.59 3.78
N CYS A 78 -22.49 28.34 4.10
CA CYS A 78 -22.42 27.76 5.43
C CYS A 78 -21.08 27.06 5.69
N ILE A 79 -20.33 26.68 4.66
CA ILE A 79 -19.05 25.99 4.78
C ILE A 79 -17.88 26.95 4.57
N LYS A 80 -16.91 26.92 5.48
CA LYS A 80 -15.66 27.67 5.39
C LYS A 80 -14.49 26.69 5.29
N ALA A 81 -13.56 26.96 4.39
CA ALA A 81 -12.32 26.21 4.25
C ALA A 81 -11.15 27.02 4.83
N TYR A 82 -10.48 26.49 5.83
CA TYR A 82 -9.29 27.09 6.44
C TYR A 82 -8.04 26.38 5.92
N PRO A 83 -7.08 27.10 5.32
CA PRO A 83 -5.84 26.46 4.90
C PRO A 83 -5.12 25.89 6.12
N ARG A 84 -4.47 24.74 5.97
CA ARG A 84 -3.73 24.12 7.08
C ARG A 84 -2.56 24.95 7.59
N ILE A 85 -2.01 25.78 6.71
CA ILE A 85 -0.97 26.74 7.01
C ILE A 85 -1.56 28.13 6.82
N PRO A 86 -1.81 28.88 7.91
CA PRO A 86 -2.40 30.22 7.83
C PRO A 86 -1.51 31.23 7.08
N SER A 87 -0.20 31.04 7.13
CA SER A 87 0.79 31.88 6.43
C SER A 87 2.08 31.08 6.13
N PRO A 88 2.74 31.27 4.97
CA PRO A 88 4.00 30.58 4.66
C PRO A 88 5.08 30.72 5.74
N ALA A 89 5.09 31.85 6.46
CA ALA A 89 6.01 32.12 7.56
C ALA A 89 5.75 31.26 8.83
N SER A 90 4.56 30.66 8.96
CA SER A 90 4.15 29.83 10.11
C SER A 90 4.41 28.33 9.93
N SER A 91 4.97 27.92 8.80
CA SER A 91 5.21 26.50 8.46
C SER A 91 6.13 25.77 9.45
N SER A 92 7.05 26.49 10.10
CA SER A 92 7.95 25.94 11.13
C SER A 92 7.26 25.69 12.48
N GLU A 93 6.15 26.36 12.77
CA GLU A 93 5.44 26.27 14.06
C GLU A 93 4.40 25.15 14.09
N LEU A 94 3.94 24.67 12.93
CA LEU A 94 2.89 23.64 12.82
C LEU A 94 3.43 22.37 12.16
N PRO A 95 4.23 21.56 12.87
CA PRO A 95 4.71 20.29 12.34
C PRO A 95 3.51 19.42 11.98
N PHE A 96 3.60 18.74 10.83
CA PHE A 96 2.56 17.82 10.35
C PHE A 96 1.27 18.47 9.85
N ALA A 97 1.23 19.79 9.70
CA ALA A 97 0.12 20.47 8.99
C ALA A 97 0.09 20.09 7.50
N GLU A 98 1.25 19.93 6.87
CA GLU A 98 1.38 19.43 5.50
C GLU A 98 2.52 18.40 5.38
N PRO A 99 2.55 17.59 4.31
CA PRO A 99 3.72 16.77 3.99
C PRO A 99 4.95 17.65 3.75
N SER A 100 6.10 17.28 4.31
CA SER A 100 7.34 18.02 4.09
C SER A 100 7.74 18.05 2.61
N LYS A 101 8.21 19.21 2.15
CA LYS A 101 8.69 19.41 0.79
C LYS A 101 10.03 18.70 0.54
N VAL A 102 10.21 18.26 -0.70
CA VAL A 102 11.42 17.56 -1.15
C VAL A 102 12.61 18.51 -1.11
N ASN A 103 13.75 18.03 -0.59
CA ASN A 103 14.99 18.76 -0.60
C ASN A 103 15.43 19.06 -2.05
N PRO A 104 15.54 20.34 -2.43
CA PRO A 104 15.89 20.75 -3.80
C PRO A 104 17.40 20.70 -4.10
N GLU A 105 18.21 20.23 -3.15
CA GLU A 105 19.67 20.13 -3.30
C GLU A 105 20.06 19.19 -4.45
N LEU A 106 20.72 19.78 -5.44
CA LEU A 106 21.36 19.06 -6.54
C LEU A 106 22.66 18.40 -6.06
N PRO A 107 23.03 17.24 -6.62
CA PRO A 107 24.34 16.65 -6.32
C PRO A 107 25.48 17.58 -6.75
N PRO A 108 26.62 17.56 -6.05
CA PRO A 108 27.79 18.37 -6.41
C PRO A 108 28.25 18.06 -7.84
N MET A 109 28.56 19.12 -8.60
CA MET A 109 29.01 18.95 -9.99
C MET A 109 30.44 18.39 -10.08
N GLN A 110 31.31 18.74 -9.12
CA GLN A 110 32.69 18.26 -9.06
C GLN A 110 33.19 18.16 -7.60
N PRO A 111 33.60 16.96 -7.13
CA PRO A 111 33.41 15.66 -7.78
C PRO A 111 31.93 15.25 -7.77
N GLU A 112 31.47 14.58 -8.82
CA GLU A 112 30.15 13.96 -8.85
C GLU A 112 30.05 12.85 -7.77
N PRO A 113 28.89 12.65 -7.11
CA PRO A 113 28.74 11.58 -6.13
C PRO A 113 29.09 10.20 -6.74
N PRO A 114 29.90 9.39 -6.03
CA PRO A 114 30.30 8.09 -6.51
C PRO A 114 29.07 7.20 -6.71
N ARG A 115 29.11 6.38 -7.77
CA ARG A 115 28.09 5.38 -8.03
C ARG A 115 28.27 4.22 -7.08
N LEU A 116 27.16 3.67 -6.58
CA LEU A 116 27.21 2.48 -5.74
C LEU A 116 27.75 1.29 -6.54
N GLU A 117 28.80 0.64 -6.03
CA GLU A 117 29.41 -0.53 -6.66
C GLU A 117 28.66 -1.82 -6.32
N SER A 118 28.23 -1.97 -5.06
CA SER A 118 27.47 -3.12 -4.55
C SER A 118 26.57 -2.70 -3.39
N LEU A 119 25.49 -3.45 -3.16
CA LEU A 119 24.65 -3.32 -1.97
C LEU A 119 25.35 -3.82 -0.69
N ASP A 120 26.42 -4.62 -0.81
CA ASP A 120 27.14 -5.21 0.33
C ASP A 120 27.99 -4.22 1.12
N HIS A 121 28.31 -3.07 0.51
CA HIS A 121 29.08 -2.01 1.16
C HIS A 121 28.27 -0.72 1.15
N ILE A 122 28.04 -0.16 2.33
CA ILE A 122 27.34 1.13 2.47
C ILE A 122 28.41 2.23 2.40
N PRO A 123 28.36 3.14 1.40
CA PRO A 123 29.28 4.27 1.34
C PRO A 123 29.16 5.13 2.60
N SER A 124 30.29 5.65 3.10
CA SER A 124 30.35 6.44 4.34
C SER A 124 29.37 7.63 4.35
N HIS A 125 29.18 8.30 3.20
CA HIS A 125 28.25 9.42 3.08
C HIS A 125 26.76 9.01 3.18
N LEU A 126 26.42 7.74 2.92
CA LEU A 126 25.05 7.22 3.05
C LEU A 126 24.81 6.52 4.39
N GLU A 127 25.85 6.24 5.18
CA GLU A 127 25.73 5.40 6.36
C GLU A 127 24.75 5.96 7.41
N SER A 128 24.83 7.28 7.69
CA SER A 128 23.87 7.94 8.59
C SER A 128 22.46 7.81 8.06
N ALA A 129 22.23 8.15 6.78
CA ALA A 129 20.90 8.11 6.18
C ALA A 129 20.29 6.69 6.21
N VAL A 130 21.11 5.65 6.00
CA VAL A 130 20.68 4.24 6.11
C VAL A 130 20.29 3.90 7.55
N ASN A 131 21.12 4.26 8.53
CA ASN A 131 20.84 4.03 9.94
C ASN A 131 19.57 4.76 10.40
N ASP A 132 19.43 6.01 9.99
CA ASP A 132 18.30 6.86 10.33
C ASP A 132 17.01 6.33 9.69
N LEU A 133 17.05 5.86 8.44
CA LEU A 133 15.89 5.21 7.82
C LEU A 133 15.43 3.99 8.63
N ILE A 134 16.36 3.11 9.02
CA ILE A 134 16.04 1.93 9.84
C ILE A 134 15.44 2.37 11.18
N ALA A 135 16.03 3.38 11.83
CA ALA A 135 15.57 3.88 13.12
C ALA A 135 14.16 4.52 13.03
N HIS A 136 13.90 5.31 11.98
CA HIS A 136 12.61 5.94 11.72
C HIS A 136 11.53 4.90 11.43
N LEU A 137 11.80 3.93 10.55
CA LEU A 137 10.86 2.84 10.25
C LEU A 137 10.62 1.95 11.46
N ASN A 138 11.67 1.56 12.19
CA ASN A 138 11.54 0.73 13.39
C ASN A 138 10.65 1.40 14.46
N ARG A 139 10.88 2.69 14.74
CA ARG A 139 10.07 3.45 15.69
C ARG A 139 8.64 3.66 15.22
N CYS A 140 8.46 3.88 13.92
CA CYS A 140 7.15 3.98 13.31
C CYS A 140 6.36 2.67 13.46
N VAL A 141 6.96 1.53 13.08
CA VAL A 141 6.35 0.19 13.21
C VAL A 141 5.99 -0.10 14.67
N MET A 142 6.89 0.17 15.62
CA MET A 142 6.61 0.06 17.05
C MET A 142 5.35 0.84 17.46
N ARG A 143 5.23 2.12 17.09
CA ARG A 143 4.04 2.95 17.40
C ARG A 143 2.76 2.43 16.76
N HIS A 144 2.86 1.84 15.56
CA HIS A 144 1.75 1.21 14.88
C HIS A 144 1.35 -0.14 15.49
N ILE A 145 2.15 -0.73 16.37
CA ILE A 145 1.85 -2.02 17.00
C ILE A 145 1.40 -1.86 18.45
N GLN A 146 2.04 -0.96 19.21
CA GLN A 146 1.79 -0.78 20.65
C GLN A 146 0.32 -0.47 21.00
N ASN A 147 -0.42 0.16 20.08
CA ASN A 147 -1.81 0.55 20.28
C ASN A 147 -2.82 -0.49 19.73
N ILE A 148 -2.37 -1.68 19.31
CA ILE A 148 -3.28 -2.76 18.89
C ILE A 148 -3.81 -3.45 20.16
N PRO A 149 -5.13 -3.44 20.40
CA PRO A 149 -5.71 -4.07 21.59
C PRO A 149 -5.36 -5.55 21.66
N SER A 150 -4.91 -6.00 22.82
CA SER A 150 -4.75 -7.44 23.08
C SER A 150 -6.14 -8.04 23.29
N ARG A 151 -6.58 -8.93 22.38
CA ARG A 151 -7.91 -9.58 22.46
C ARG A 151 -8.03 -10.66 23.55
N ASN A 152 -7.00 -10.82 24.37
CA ASN A 152 -6.97 -11.82 25.44
C ASN A 152 -7.63 -11.25 26.70
N GLN A 153 -8.94 -11.46 26.91
CA GLN A 153 -9.60 -11.53 28.23
C GLN A 153 -11.14 -11.74 28.14
N ALA A 154 -11.59 -12.89 27.61
CA ALA A 154 -12.98 -13.31 27.83
C ALA A 154 -13.12 -14.82 28.12
N THR A 155 -12.15 -15.64 27.73
CA THR A 155 -12.13 -17.07 28.04
C THR A 155 -10.77 -17.48 28.61
N PRO A 156 -10.73 -18.16 29.76
CA PRO A 156 -9.49 -18.72 30.26
C PRO A 156 -8.92 -19.70 29.21
N PRO A 157 -7.60 -19.69 28.97
CA PRO A 157 -6.98 -20.59 28.01
C PRO A 157 -7.25 -22.03 28.44
N SER A 158 -7.96 -22.79 27.61
CA SER A 158 -7.90 -24.25 27.70
C SER A 158 -6.44 -24.66 27.46
N ALA A 159 -5.95 -25.66 28.20
CA ALA A 159 -4.55 -26.10 28.18
C ALA A 159 -4.02 -26.56 26.79
N ALA A 160 -4.86 -26.55 25.74
CA ALA A 160 -4.55 -26.96 24.38
C ALA A 160 -4.22 -25.79 23.40
N GLN A 161 -4.37 -24.51 23.80
CA GLN A 161 -4.04 -23.35 22.95
C GLN A 161 -2.83 -22.60 23.51
N SER A 162 -1.62 -23.01 23.13
CA SER A 162 -0.37 -22.38 23.55
C SER A 162 0.00 -21.12 22.76
N THR A 163 -0.73 -20.81 21.66
CA THR A 163 -0.46 -19.65 20.79
C THR A 163 -1.65 -18.69 20.78
N SER A 164 -1.36 -17.40 20.95
CA SER A 164 -2.38 -16.35 20.83
C SER A 164 -2.70 -16.11 19.34
N PRO A 165 -3.93 -15.66 18.98
CA PRO A 165 -4.25 -15.35 17.60
C PRO A 165 -3.44 -14.15 17.07
N ALA A 166 -3.19 -14.11 15.75
CA ALA A 166 -2.50 -12.98 15.13
C ALA A 166 -3.31 -11.68 15.29
N ARG A 167 -2.77 -10.72 16.05
CA ARG A 167 -3.41 -9.39 16.22
C ARG A 167 -3.16 -8.45 15.04
N LEU A 168 -2.13 -8.75 14.26
CA LEU A 168 -1.62 -7.92 13.17
C LEU A 168 -1.34 -8.80 11.95
N ALA A 169 -1.61 -8.23 10.78
CA ALA A 169 -1.15 -8.80 9.53
C ALA A 169 -0.39 -7.76 8.68
N VAL A 170 0.41 -8.24 7.73
CA VAL A 170 1.11 -7.43 6.73
C VAL A 170 0.53 -7.77 5.37
N LEU A 171 0.16 -6.74 4.59
CA LEU A 171 -0.14 -6.92 3.17
C LEU A 171 1.17 -7.24 2.44
N PHE A 172 1.36 -8.49 2.04
CA PHE A 172 2.69 -9.05 1.78
C PHE A 172 2.83 -9.59 0.36
N SER A 173 3.46 -8.83 -0.52
CA SER A 173 3.80 -9.24 -1.90
C SER A 173 5.15 -9.96 -2.00
N GLY A 174 5.97 -9.92 -0.94
CA GLY A 174 7.37 -10.28 -0.99
C GLY A 174 8.23 -9.24 -1.74
N GLY A 175 7.75 -8.01 -1.90
CA GLY A 175 8.58 -6.88 -2.30
C GLY A 175 9.41 -6.35 -1.12
N ILE A 176 10.48 -5.61 -1.41
CA ILE A 176 11.38 -5.05 -0.39
C ILE A 176 10.64 -4.24 0.69
N ASP A 177 9.57 -3.53 0.30
CA ASP A 177 8.78 -2.71 1.21
C ASP A 177 8.05 -3.56 2.24
N SER A 178 7.29 -4.56 1.78
CA SER A 178 6.55 -5.47 2.66
C SER A 178 7.47 -6.37 3.49
N THR A 179 8.61 -6.80 2.93
CA THR A 179 9.60 -7.61 3.67
C THR A 179 10.26 -6.80 4.77
N MET A 180 10.68 -5.55 4.49
CA MET A 180 11.24 -4.67 5.53
C MET A 180 10.23 -4.44 6.66
N LEU A 181 8.96 -4.19 6.33
CA LEU A 181 7.93 -4.01 7.36
C LEU A 181 7.67 -5.30 8.16
N ALA A 182 7.62 -6.46 7.51
CA ALA A 182 7.48 -7.75 8.19
C ALA A 182 8.65 -7.98 9.15
N TYR A 183 9.89 -7.82 8.69
CA TYR A 183 11.09 -7.95 9.52
C TYR A 183 11.08 -7.03 10.73
N LEU A 184 10.72 -5.75 10.56
CA LEU A 184 10.63 -4.81 11.69
C LEU A 184 9.49 -5.14 12.65
N THR A 185 8.40 -5.73 12.15
CA THR A 185 7.23 -6.12 12.94
C THR A 185 7.57 -7.18 13.98
N ASP A 186 8.42 -8.15 13.62
CA ASP A 186 8.87 -9.22 14.53
C ASP A 186 9.43 -8.67 15.85
N ARG A 187 10.13 -7.53 15.79
CA ARG A 187 10.77 -6.91 16.96
C ARG A 187 9.80 -6.36 18.01
N HIS A 188 8.54 -6.13 17.62
CA HIS A 188 7.56 -5.41 18.45
C HIS A 188 6.29 -6.23 18.75
N VAL A 189 6.11 -7.38 18.10
CA VAL A 189 5.03 -8.32 18.41
C VAL A 189 5.53 -9.34 19.45
N PRO A 190 4.75 -9.68 20.49
CA PRO A 190 5.14 -10.70 21.47
C PRO A 190 5.60 -12.01 20.81
N PRO A 191 6.69 -12.67 21.24
CA PRO A 191 7.25 -13.85 20.55
C PRO A 191 6.28 -15.02 20.37
N ASN A 192 5.30 -15.17 21.26
CA ASN A 192 4.28 -16.23 21.24
C ASN A 192 3.07 -15.92 20.33
N GLU A 193 3.08 -14.78 19.66
CA GLU A 193 2.03 -14.36 18.73
C GLU A 193 2.47 -14.52 17.28
N PRO A 194 1.65 -15.12 16.40
CA PRO A 194 1.96 -15.16 14.99
C PRO A 194 1.81 -13.78 14.34
N ILE A 195 2.53 -13.59 13.24
CA ILE A 195 2.30 -12.50 12.29
C ILE A 195 1.74 -13.09 11.01
N ASP A 196 0.58 -12.59 10.59
CA ASP A 196 -0.05 -13.01 9.34
C ASP A 196 0.54 -12.23 8.16
N LEU A 197 0.97 -12.94 7.12
CA LEU A 197 1.44 -12.38 5.86
C LEU A 197 0.38 -12.64 4.79
N LEU A 198 -0.39 -11.62 4.42
CA LEU A 198 -1.51 -11.76 3.49
C LEU A 198 -1.01 -11.61 2.06
N ASN A 199 -0.95 -12.72 1.32
CA ASN A 199 -0.46 -12.75 -0.06
C ASN A 199 -1.57 -13.25 -1.01
N VAL A 200 -1.97 -12.37 -1.93
CA VAL A 200 -3.08 -12.59 -2.86
C VAL A 200 -2.60 -12.96 -4.26
N ALA A 201 -3.27 -13.95 -4.86
CA ALA A 201 -3.01 -14.41 -6.21
C ALA A 201 -4.33 -14.63 -6.96
N PHE A 202 -4.43 -14.09 -8.17
CA PHE A 202 -5.61 -14.22 -9.02
C PHE A 202 -5.40 -15.28 -10.09
N GLU A 203 -6.42 -16.09 -10.29
CA GLU A 203 -6.48 -17.05 -11.39
C GLU A 203 -6.39 -16.33 -12.74
N ASN A 204 -5.75 -16.93 -13.74
CA ASN A 204 -5.61 -16.29 -15.06
C ASN A 204 -6.70 -16.77 -16.03
N PRO A 205 -7.67 -15.93 -16.44
CA PRO A 205 -8.77 -16.35 -17.30
C PRO A 205 -8.31 -16.87 -18.67
N ARG A 206 -7.21 -16.32 -19.20
CA ARG A 206 -6.62 -16.78 -20.47
C ARG A 206 -6.08 -18.21 -20.38
N LYS A 207 -5.59 -18.63 -19.21
CA LYS A 207 -5.18 -20.03 -18.99
C LYS A 207 -6.40 -20.96 -18.92
N ILE A 208 -7.50 -20.51 -18.34
CA ILE A 208 -8.76 -21.27 -18.29
C ILE A 208 -9.26 -21.49 -19.71
N GLN A 209 -9.35 -20.42 -20.50
CA GLN A 209 -9.83 -20.49 -21.88
C GLN A 209 -8.94 -21.38 -22.76
N LEU A 210 -7.62 -21.33 -22.62
CA LEU A 210 -6.70 -22.24 -23.31
C LEU A 210 -6.81 -23.72 -22.88
N LYS A 211 -7.23 -24.00 -21.64
CA LYS A 211 -7.51 -25.37 -21.18
C LYS A 211 -8.83 -25.90 -21.78
N VAL A 212 -9.80 -25.02 -22.03
CA VAL A 212 -11.11 -25.34 -22.62
C VAL A 212 -11.04 -25.46 -24.15
N ASP A 213 -10.38 -24.52 -24.83
CA ASP A 213 -10.40 -24.40 -26.30
C ASP A 213 -9.38 -25.31 -27.02
N GLY A 214 -8.46 -25.93 -26.28
CA GLY A 214 -7.38 -26.73 -26.86
C GLY A 214 -6.27 -25.88 -27.50
N ASN A 215 -5.02 -26.27 -27.29
CA ASN A 215 -3.87 -25.43 -27.63
C ASN A 215 -3.44 -25.59 -29.10
N ILE A 216 -4.08 -24.86 -30.02
CA ILE A 216 -3.67 -24.80 -31.44
C ILE A 216 -2.57 -23.74 -31.61
N GLY A 217 -1.29 -24.11 -31.40
CA GLY A 217 -0.16 -23.31 -31.92
C GLY A 217 0.97 -22.88 -30.96
N GLY A 218 1.16 -23.50 -29.80
CA GLY A 218 2.06 -22.99 -28.75
C GLY A 218 3.37 -23.73 -28.46
N LEU A 219 3.99 -24.44 -29.41
CA LEU A 219 5.09 -25.38 -29.08
C LEU A 219 6.48 -24.73 -28.86
N LYS A 220 6.78 -23.56 -29.44
CA LYS A 220 8.15 -22.98 -29.40
C LYS A 220 8.46 -22.06 -28.19
N LYS A 221 7.46 -21.48 -27.53
CA LYS A 221 7.64 -20.64 -26.31
C LYS A 221 7.75 -21.45 -25.01
N LYS A 222 7.46 -22.76 -25.04
CA LYS A 222 7.37 -23.64 -23.86
C LYS A 222 8.73 -23.96 -23.25
N GLN A 223 9.80 -24.01 -24.06
CA GLN A 223 11.14 -24.42 -23.60
C GLN A 223 11.90 -23.35 -22.79
N LYS A 224 11.74 -22.05 -23.10
CA LYS A 224 12.39 -20.97 -22.33
C LYS A 224 11.72 -20.75 -20.97
N LYS A 225 10.38 -20.83 -20.91
CA LYS A 225 9.61 -20.75 -19.66
C LYS A 225 9.84 -21.96 -18.74
N LEU A 226 10.10 -23.15 -19.27
CA LEU A 226 10.39 -24.33 -18.45
C LEU A 226 11.72 -24.20 -17.67
N LYS A 227 12.75 -23.59 -18.27
CA LYS A 227 14.05 -23.36 -17.60
C LYS A 227 13.95 -22.37 -16.44
N GLU A 228 13.17 -21.28 -16.58
CA GLU A 228 12.88 -20.36 -15.48
C GLU A 228 11.99 -21.01 -14.40
N ARG A 229 11.03 -21.87 -14.80
CA ARG A 229 10.17 -22.62 -13.88
C ARG A 229 10.95 -23.60 -13.00
N ASN A 230 11.95 -24.27 -13.56
CA ASN A 230 12.76 -25.24 -12.82
C ASN A 230 13.67 -24.59 -11.76
N GLY A 231 14.08 -23.32 -11.94
CA GLY A 231 14.83 -22.58 -10.92
C GLY A 231 13.95 -22.15 -9.73
N VAL A 232 12.68 -21.80 -9.98
CA VAL A 232 11.70 -21.42 -8.94
C VAL A 232 11.21 -22.65 -8.16
N LEU A 233 10.98 -23.78 -8.84
CA LEU A 233 10.60 -25.05 -8.22
C LEU A 233 11.73 -25.71 -7.41
N GLY A 234 13.00 -25.41 -7.70
CA GLY A 234 14.13 -25.97 -6.96
C GLY A 234 14.22 -25.51 -5.50
N VAL A 235 13.68 -24.33 -5.18
CA VAL A 235 13.68 -23.75 -3.82
C VAL A 235 12.40 -24.06 -3.04
N LEU A 236 11.26 -24.21 -3.74
CA LEU A 236 9.94 -24.43 -3.12
C LEU A 236 9.57 -25.91 -2.92
N GLY A 237 10.47 -26.83 -3.32
CA GLY A 237 10.24 -28.28 -3.24
C GLY A 237 9.14 -28.78 -4.19
N SER A 238 8.87 -30.08 -4.16
CA SER A 238 7.69 -30.69 -4.81
C SER A 238 6.38 -30.39 -4.07
N GLY A 239 6.39 -29.41 -3.16
CA GLY A 239 5.24 -29.00 -2.36
C GLY A 239 4.03 -28.82 -3.26
N GLY A 240 2.92 -29.48 -2.93
CA GLY A 240 1.69 -29.53 -3.73
C GLY A 240 0.99 -28.18 -3.85
N TYR A 241 1.68 -27.15 -4.33
CA TYR A 241 1.17 -25.83 -4.63
C TYR A 241 0.33 -25.88 -5.90
N ASN A 242 -0.78 -25.16 -5.87
CA ASN A 242 -1.57 -24.97 -7.07
C ASN A 242 -0.81 -24.06 -8.06
N HIS A 243 -0.34 -24.64 -9.17
CA HIS A 243 0.41 -23.93 -10.20
C HIS A 243 -0.38 -22.80 -10.90
N ASP A 244 -1.70 -22.77 -10.76
CA ASP A 244 -2.51 -21.68 -11.31
C ASP A 244 -2.30 -20.37 -10.52
N TYR A 245 -1.95 -20.47 -9.23
CA TYR A 245 -1.73 -19.34 -8.31
C TYR A 245 -0.26 -19.03 -7.99
N LEU A 246 0.70 -19.75 -8.60
CA LEU A 246 2.13 -19.38 -8.59
C LEU A 246 2.41 -18.16 -9.50
N VAL A 247 1.70 -17.07 -9.21
CA VAL A 247 1.91 -15.74 -9.79
C VAL A 247 3.21 -15.14 -9.24
N PRO A 248 3.78 -14.12 -9.89
CA PRO A 248 5.03 -13.53 -9.44
C PRO A 248 5.07 -13.14 -7.95
N ASP A 249 4.03 -12.49 -7.43
CA ASP A 249 4.01 -12.06 -6.02
C ASP A 249 3.87 -13.24 -5.05
N ARG A 250 3.22 -14.34 -5.45
CA ARG A 250 3.18 -15.58 -4.66
C ARG A 250 4.57 -16.18 -4.56
N VAL A 251 5.27 -16.27 -5.69
CA VAL A 251 6.63 -16.83 -5.75
C VAL A 251 7.60 -16.00 -4.91
N THR A 252 7.58 -14.67 -5.08
CA THR A 252 8.45 -13.80 -4.28
C THR A 252 8.06 -13.84 -2.81
N GLY A 253 6.77 -13.81 -2.48
CA GLY A 253 6.29 -13.93 -1.11
C GLY A 253 6.80 -15.21 -0.41
N LEU A 254 6.77 -16.36 -1.08
CA LEU A 254 7.28 -17.62 -0.51
C LEU A 254 8.80 -17.59 -0.32
N GLN A 255 9.56 -16.99 -1.24
CA GLN A 255 11.02 -16.82 -1.07
C GLN A 255 11.35 -15.95 0.14
N GLU A 256 10.62 -14.84 0.30
CA GLU A 256 10.83 -13.92 1.42
C GLU A 256 10.38 -14.48 2.75
N LEU A 257 9.37 -15.36 2.76
CA LEU A 257 8.98 -16.11 3.94
C LEU A 257 10.16 -16.95 4.46
N GLU A 258 10.92 -17.60 3.57
CA GLU A 258 12.10 -18.37 3.96
C GLU A 258 13.23 -17.47 4.48
N GLU A 259 13.44 -16.30 3.86
CA GLU A 259 14.39 -15.31 4.38
C GLU A 259 14.01 -14.80 5.77
N LEU A 260 12.72 -14.48 5.99
CA LEU A 260 12.19 -14.08 7.29
C LEU A 260 12.32 -15.20 8.33
N ARG A 261 12.08 -16.47 7.96
CA ARG A 261 12.29 -17.63 8.84
C ARG A 261 13.75 -17.79 9.27
N ARG A 262 14.70 -17.52 8.38
CA ARG A 262 16.14 -17.55 8.72
C ARG A 262 16.53 -16.42 9.67
N LEU A 263 16.02 -15.20 9.45
CA LEU A 263 16.37 -14.03 10.26
C LEU A 263 15.62 -13.96 11.60
N CYS A 264 14.39 -14.49 11.64
CA CYS A 264 13.48 -14.46 12.79
C CYS A 264 13.01 -15.89 13.14
N PRO A 265 13.91 -16.81 13.55
CA PRO A 265 13.58 -18.24 13.70
C PRO A 265 12.57 -18.54 14.82
N GLY A 266 12.42 -17.64 15.79
CA GLY A 266 11.43 -17.78 16.87
C GLY A 266 10.02 -17.33 16.49
N ARG A 267 9.83 -16.73 15.31
CA ARG A 267 8.54 -16.17 14.89
C ARG A 267 7.70 -17.19 14.14
N ILE A 268 6.43 -17.28 14.50
CA ILE A 268 5.42 -17.95 13.69
C ILE A 268 4.95 -16.98 12.60
N TRP A 269 5.32 -17.28 11.36
CA TRP A 269 4.86 -16.56 10.16
C TRP A 269 3.73 -17.33 9.49
N ASN A 270 2.50 -16.82 9.60
CA ASN A 270 1.36 -17.38 8.91
C ASN A 270 1.29 -16.79 7.51
N PHE A 271 1.89 -17.46 6.54
CA PHE A 271 1.76 -17.05 5.14
C PHE A 271 0.39 -17.46 4.60
N VAL A 272 -0.54 -16.50 4.57
CA VAL A 272 -1.92 -16.72 4.17
C VAL A 272 -2.01 -16.65 2.65
N GLU A 273 -2.16 -17.82 2.04
CA GLU A 273 -2.37 -17.99 0.62
C GLU A 273 -3.80 -17.64 0.22
N VAL A 274 -4.04 -16.37 -0.12
CA VAL A 274 -5.32 -15.90 -0.65
C VAL A 274 -5.38 -16.14 -2.16
N ASP A 275 -5.84 -17.33 -2.54
CA ASP A 275 -6.07 -17.70 -3.93
C ASP A 275 -7.48 -17.27 -4.35
N VAL A 276 -7.58 -16.47 -5.42
CA VAL A 276 -8.84 -15.86 -5.89
C VAL A 276 -9.24 -16.44 -7.25
N PRO A 277 -10.25 -17.33 -7.30
CA PRO A 277 -10.84 -17.84 -8.53
C PRO A 277 -11.44 -16.73 -9.39
N TYR A 278 -11.47 -16.96 -10.72
CA TYR A 278 -12.03 -15.97 -11.65
C TYR A 278 -13.49 -15.60 -11.34
N LEU A 279 -14.35 -16.59 -11.13
CA LEU A 279 -15.77 -16.37 -10.87
C LEU A 279 -16.02 -15.60 -9.58
N GLU A 280 -15.19 -15.84 -8.56
CA GLU A 280 -15.28 -15.14 -7.27
C GLU A 280 -14.90 -13.66 -7.43
N CYS A 281 -13.83 -13.37 -8.17
CA CYS A 281 -13.44 -11.99 -8.47
C CYS A 281 -14.52 -11.24 -9.26
N GLN A 282 -15.14 -11.90 -10.25
CA GLN A 282 -16.23 -11.29 -11.03
C GLN A 282 -17.47 -11.03 -10.16
N ALA A 283 -17.82 -11.94 -9.26
CA ALA A 283 -18.93 -11.76 -8.34
C ALA A 283 -18.71 -10.60 -7.34
N ALA A 284 -17.46 -10.38 -6.91
CA ALA A 284 -17.12 -9.29 -6.00
C ALA A 284 -17.04 -7.91 -6.68
N ARG A 285 -17.00 -7.86 -8.02
CA ARG A 285 -16.77 -6.62 -8.79
C ARG A 285 -17.72 -5.47 -8.45
N PRO A 286 -19.05 -5.66 -8.42
CA PRO A 286 -19.97 -4.56 -8.09
C PRO A 286 -19.73 -3.99 -6.68
N THR A 287 -19.41 -4.85 -5.71
CA THR A 287 -19.10 -4.43 -4.34
C THR A 287 -17.82 -3.62 -4.28
N VAL A 288 -16.77 -4.05 -4.99
CA VAL A 288 -15.49 -3.34 -5.05
C VAL A 288 -15.63 -2.00 -5.76
N GLU A 289 -16.34 -1.96 -6.90
CA GLU A 289 -16.63 -0.72 -7.65
C GLU A 289 -17.42 0.29 -6.80
N SER A 290 -18.40 -0.18 -6.02
CA SER A 290 -19.13 0.66 -5.07
C SER A 290 -18.21 1.21 -3.97
N ALA A 291 -17.36 0.36 -3.38
CA ALA A 291 -16.46 0.76 -2.29
C ALA A 291 -15.35 1.73 -2.74
N MET A 292 -14.82 1.58 -3.95
CA MET A 292 -13.70 2.40 -4.45
C MET A 292 -14.13 3.82 -4.87
N TRP A 293 -15.41 4.03 -5.20
CA TRP A 293 -15.95 5.34 -5.59
C TRP A 293 -15.55 6.45 -4.60
N PRO A 294 -15.18 7.66 -5.06
CA PRO A 294 -15.30 8.21 -6.42
C PRO A 294 -14.22 7.81 -7.43
N SER A 295 -13.22 7.02 -7.03
CA SER A 295 -12.26 6.44 -7.98
C SER A 295 -12.98 5.47 -8.92
N ARG A 296 -12.64 5.51 -10.21
CA ARG A 296 -13.40 4.80 -11.26
C ARG A 296 -12.59 4.50 -12.53
N THR A 297 -11.27 4.32 -12.42
CA THR A 297 -10.46 3.84 -13.55
C THR A 297 -10.24 2.33 -13.50
N VAL A 298 -9.89 1.72 -14.64
CA VAL A 298 -9.48 0.32 -14.72
C VAL A 298 -8.30 0.02 -13.79
N MET A 299 -7.32 0.94 -13.72
CA MET A 299 -6.19 0.79 -12.81
C MET A 299 -6.66 0.81 -11.35
N ASP A 300 -7.57 1.72 -10.98
CA ASP A 300 -8.12 1.78 -9.64
C ASP A 300 -8.81 0.47 -9.25
N LEU A 301 -9.59 -0.12 -10.17
CA LEU A 301 -10.28 -1.39 -9.93
C LEU A 301 -9.29 -2.53 -9.71
N SER A 302 -8.22 -2.60 -10.53
CA SER A 302 -7.20 -3.64 -10.39
C SER A 302 -6.47 -3.59 -9.05
N LEU A 303 -6.20 -2.39 -8.54
CA LEU A 303 -5.59 -2.16 -7.22
C LEU A 303 -6.57 -2.47 -6.10
N ALA A 304 -7.80 -1.97 -6.21
CA ALA A 304 -8.88 -2.22 -5.26
C ALA A 304 -9.17 -3.71 -5.11
N MET A 305 -9.24 -4.47 -6.21
CA MET A 305 -9.43 -5.92 -6.18
C MET A 305 -8.35 -6.64 -5.38
N ALA A 306 -7.08 -6.32 -5.63
CA ALA A 306 -5.97 -6.93 -4.89
C ALA A 306 -6.08 -6.65 -3.39
N LEU A 307 -6.35 -5.40 -3.01
CA LEU A 307 -6.49 -5.00 -1.61
C LEU A 307 -7.73 -5.58 -0.93
N PHE A 308 -8.87 -5.65 -1.63
CA PHE A 308 -10.11 -6.24 -1.13
C PHE A 308 -9.88 -7.70 -0.71
N PHE A 309 -9.42 -8.52 -1.66
CA PHE A 309 -9.21 -9.94 -1.39
C PHE A 309 -8.09 -10.20 -0.39
N ALA A 310 -6.97 -9.46 -0.47
CA ALA A 310 -5.90 -9.57 0.52
C ALA A 310 -6.39 -9.22 1.93
N ALA A 311 -7.10 -8.09 2.08
CA ALA A 311 -7.61 -7.63 3.36
C ALA A 311 -8.65 -8.57 3.96
N ARG A 312 -9.47 -9.25 3.15
CA ARG A 312 -10.38 -10.29 3.63
C ARG A 312 -9.66 -11.34 4.47
N GLY A 313 -8.41 -11.66 4.11
CA GLY A 313 -7.54 -12.55 4.89
C GLY A 313 -8.03 -14.00 4.98
N LYS A 314 -8.91 -14.42 4.06
CA LYS A 314 -9.41 -15.79 3.94
C LYS A 314 -8.61 -16.51 2.86
N GLY A 315 -7.93 -17.59 3.23
CA GLY A 315 -7.09 -18.37 2.35
C GLY A 315 -6.70 -19.69 2.99
N GLN A 316 -5.45 -20.10 2.76
CA GLN A 316 -4.87 -21.30 3.37
C GLN A 316 -3.46 -21.02 3.90
N VAL A 317 -3.01 -21.76 4.90
CA VAL A 317 -1.64 -21.69 5.43
C VAL A 317 -0.98 -23.06 5.34
N ARG A 318 0.35 -23.07 5.39
CA ARG A 318 1.16 -24.30 5.45
C ARG A 318 2.16 -24.18 6.59
N SER A 319 2.28 -25.24 7.38
CA SER A 319 3.29 -25.31 8.45
C SER A 319 4.72 -25.35 7.91
N ASN A 320 4.91 -25.98 6.75
CA ASN A 320 6.16 -26.00 5.98
C ASN A 320 5.87 -26.16 4.48
N PRO A 321 6.86 -25.97 3.57
CA PRO A 321 6.62 -26.01 2.13
C PRO A 321 6.00 -27.32 1.59
N ASP A 322 6.25 -28.45 2.25
CA ASP A 322 5.77 -29.77 1.83
C ASP A 322 4.44 -30.17 2.50
N ALA A 323 3.98 -29.39 3.49
CA ALA A 323 2.74 -29.65 4.21
C ALA A 323 1.51 -29.43 3.32
N SER A 324 0.45 -30.19 3.60
CA SER A 324 -0.88 -29.94 3.04
C SER A 324 -1.39 -28.56 3.45
N PRO A 325 -2.04 -27.80 2.55
CA PRO A 325 -2.61 -26.51 2.90
C PRO A 325 -3.80 -26.70 3.84
N GLU A 326 -3.88 -25.86 4.87
CA GLU A 326 -4.99 -25.84 5.81
C GLU A 326 -5.79 -24.54 5.66
N PRO A 327 -7.13 -24.58 5.56
CA PRO A 327 -7.94 -23.38 5.51
C PRO A 327 -7.70 -22.46 6.70
N TYR A 328 -7.50 -21.17 6.43
CA TYR A 328 -7.20 -20.18 7.47
C TYR A 328 -7.87 -18.85 7.17
N THR A 329 -8.42 -18.23 8.21
CA THR A 329 -8.92 -16.85 8.16
C THR A 329 -8.17 -16.03 9.19
N SER A 330 -7.45 -15.02 8.72
CA SER A 330 -6.70 -14.10 9.56
C SER A 330 -7.63 -13.36 10.53
N PRO A 331 -7.41 -13.48 11.86
CA PRO A 331 -8.20 -12.75 12.86
C PRO A 331 -7.73 -11.30 13.04
N ALA A 332 -6.63 -10.91 12.38
CA ALA A 332 -6.04 -9.59 12.49
C ALA A 332 -6.99 -8.52 11.96
N LEU A 333 -7.25 -7.50 12.78
CA LEU A 333 -8.01 -6.32 12.39
C LEU A 333 -7.13 -5.18 11.90
N VAL A 334 -5.84 -5.22 12.18
CA VAL A 334 -4.90 -4.17 11.80
C VAL A 334 -3.93 -4.73 10.76
N LEU A 335 -3.82 -4.03 9.64
CA LEU A 335 -2.98 -4.39 8.51
C LEU A 335 -1.85 -3.35 8.36
N LEU A 336 -0.59 -3.79 8.25
CA LEU A 336 0.49 -2.93 7.78
C LEU A 336 0.59 -2.98 6.25
N ASN A 337 0.77 -1.83 5.63
CA ASN A 337 0.88 -1.68 4.19
C ASN A 337 2.14 -0.90 3.80
N GLY A 338 2.87 -1.41 2.80
CA GLY A 338 4.11 -0.84 2.28
C GLY A 338 3.95 0.34 1.30
N LEU A 339 2.71 0.81 1.06
CA LEU A 339 2.43 1.98 0.22
C LEU A 339 3.17 3.24 0.70
N GLY A 340 3.57 4.09 -0.24
CA GLY A 340 4.32 5.33 -0.01
C GLY A 340 5.83 5.20 -0.21
N SER A 341 6.37 3.97 -0.16
CA SER A 341 7.82 3.75 -0.35
C SER A 341 8.28 4.14 -1.75
N ASP A 342 7.51 3.83 -2.80
CA ASP A 342 7.85 4.16 -4.18
C ASP A 342 7.93 5.69 -4.39
N GLU A 343 6.96 6.44 -3.87
CA GLU A 343 6.87 7.91 -3.97
C GLU A 343 7.99 8.62 -3.19
N LEU A 344 8.43 8.03 -2.08
CA LEU A 344 9.39 8.67 -1.18
C LEU A 344 10.84 8.27 -1.46
N LEU A 345 11.08 7.15 -2.16
CA LEU A 345 12.41 6.55 -2.34
C LEU A 345 12.78 6.30 -3.80
N GLY A 346 11.93 6.66 -4.77
CA GLY A 346 12.28 6.54 -6.18
C GLY A 346 12.08 5.14 -6.75
N GLY A 347 10.90 4.56 -6.55
CA GLY A 347 10.57 3.19 -6.97
C GLY A 347 9.92 3.05 -8.34
N TYR A 348 9.52 4.15 -8.98
CA TYR A 348 8.82 4.11 -10.26
C TYR A 348 9.78 4.29 -11.44
N GLY A 349 9.54 3.54 -12.53
CA GLY A 349 10.35 3.68 -13.75
C GLY A 349 10.37 5.10 -14.32
N ARG A 350 9.31 5.89 -14.07
CA ARG A 350 9.21 7.29 -14.49
C ARG A 350 10.26 8.20 -13.86
N HIS A 351 10.81 7.88 -12.68
CA HIS A 351 11.90 8.66 -12.09
C HIS A 351 13.15 8.62 -12.97
N ARG A 352 13.44 7.45 -13.54
CA ARG A 352 14.53 7.30 -14.52
C ARG A 352 14.20 8.01 -15.82
N THR A 353 12.95 7.95 -16.27
CA THR A 353 12.51 8.70 -17.46
C THR A 353 12.70 10.21 -17.25
N ALA A 354 12.28 10.76 -16.11
CA ALA A 354 12.45 12.16 -15.75
C ALA A 354 13.94 12.54 -15.74
N TYR A 355 14.81 11.72 -15.15
CA TYR A 355 16.25 11.92 -15.20
C TYR A 355 16.80 11.98 -16.63
N ASN A 356 16.40 11.04 -17.48
CA ASN A 356 16.87 11.00 -18.86
C ASN A 356 16.40 12.22 -19.67
N THR A 357 15.29 12.84 -19.28
CA THR A 357 14.74 14.03 -19.97
C THR A 357 15.31 15.34 -19.44
N GLY A 358 15.52 15.49 -18.13
CA GLY A 358 15.87 16.78 -17.51
C GLY A 358 16.85 16.70 -16.35
N GLY A 359 17.61 15.61 -16.23
CA GLY A 359 18.64 15.43 -15.21
C GLY A 359 18.09 15.39 -13.78
N TRP A 360 18.93 15.74 -12.82
CA TRP A 360 18.59 15.68 -11.38
C TRP A 360 17.44 16.61 -11.00
N GLN A 361 17.34 17.79 -11.61
CA GLN A 361 16.24 18.74 -11.35
C GLN A 361 14.88 18.11 -11.69
N ALA A 362 14.76 17.46 -12.85
CA ALA A 362 13.52 16.80 -13.25
C ALA A 362 13.10 15.67 -12.30
N ILE A 363 14.04 14.96 -11.67
CA ILE A 363 13.69 13.96 -10.63
C ILE A 363 13.19 14.64 -9.37
N ILE A 364 13.83 15.72 -8.92
CA ILE A 364 13.40 16.49 -7.74
C ILE A 364 11.96 16.97 -7.93
N ASP A 365 11.67 17.54 -9.10
CA ASP A 365 10.33 18.02 -9.45
C ASP A 365 9.32 16.86 -9.49
N GLU A 366 9.71 15.70 -10.04
CA GLU A 366 8.87 14.50 -10.08
C GLU A 366 8.58 13.95 -8.67
N PHE A 367 9.56 13.91 -7.76
CA PHE A 367 9.37 13.51 -6.36
C PHE A 367 8.43 14.48 -5.63
N GLN A 368 8.57 15.79 -5.86
CA GLN A 368 7.70 16.79 -5.23
C GLN A 368 6.26 16.61 -5.69
N LEU A 369 6.08 16.43 -7.00
CA LEU A 369 4.79 16.14 -7.61
C LEU A 369 4.18 14.81 -7.11
N GLU A 370 5.00 13.81 -6.79
CA GLU A 370 4.52 12.58 -6.17
C GLU A 370 3.98 12.79 -4.75
N ILE A 371 4.74 13.48 -3.89
CA ILE A 371 4.31 13.80 -2.53
C ILE A 371 3.00 14.58 -2.55
N ASP A 372 2.88 15.59 -3.42
CA ASP A 372 1.66 16.41 -3.53
C ASP A 372 0.46 15.60 -4.06
N ARG A 373 0.69 14.49 -4.77
CA ARG A 373 -0.36 13.62 -5.33
C ARG A 373 -0.72 12.42 -4.46
N ILE A 374 0.03 12.10 -3.41
CA ILE A 374 -0.29 11.00 -2.48
C ILE A 374 -1.76 11.06 -2.00
N PRO A 375 -2.29 12.22 -1.56
CA PRO A 375 -3.62 12.27 -0.95
C PRO A 375 -4.79 12.01 -1.92
N THR A 376 -4.57 12.26 -3.22
CA THR A 376 -5.61 12.24 -4.25
C THR A 376 -5.58 10.98 -5.12
N ARG A 377 -4.49 10.21 -5.11
CA ARG A 377 -4.35 9.05 -6.02
C ARG A 377 -4.89 7.74 -5.46
N ASN A 378 -4.47 7.35 -4.25
CA ASN A 378 -4.60 5.94 -3.83
C ASN A 378 -5.30 5.75 -2.49
N LEU A 379 -4.99 6.58 -1.50
CA LEU A 379 -5.24 6.20 -0.10
C LEU A 379 -6.71 6.21 0.33
N GLY A 380 -7.53 7.13 -0.19
CA GLY A 380 -8.98 7.14 0.10
C GLY A 380 -9.69 5.90 -0.43
N ARG A 381 -9.39 5.54 -1.69
CA ARG A 381 -9.86 4.29 -2.33
C ARG A 381 -9.46 3.07 -1.51
N ASP A 382 -8.17 2.97 -1.20
CA ASP A 382 -7.59 1.82 -0.53
C ASP A 382 -8.16 1.64 0.88
N ASP A 383 -8.35 2.73 1.62
CA ASP A 383 -8.94 2.72 2.96
C ASP A 383 -10.40 2.23 2.94
N ARG A 384 -11.24 2.71 2.01
CA ARG A 384 -12.63 2.24 1.88
C ARG A 384 -12.71 0.75 1.56
N VAL A 385 -11.91 0.31 0.60
CA VAL A 385 -11.90 -1.09 0.14
C VAL A 385 -11.49 -2.02 1.28
N ILE A 386 -10.41 -1.68 2.01
CA ILE A 386 -9.93 -2.51 3.12
C ILE A 386 -10.90 -2.45 4.30
N SER A 387 -11.42 -1.28 4.62
CA SER A 387 -12.36 -1.08 5.73
C SER A 387 -13.71 -1.77 5.51
N SER A 388 -14.07 -2.12 4.26
CA SER A 388 -15.25 -2.94 3.98
C SER A 388 -15.20 -4.34 4.63
N HIS A 389 -14.01 -4.81 5.00
CA HIS A 389 -13.80 -6.03 5.78
C HIS A 389 -13.67 -5.80 7.28
N GLY A 390 -13.97 -4.59 7.77
CA GLY A 390 -13.83 -4.22 9.18
C GLY A 390 -12.37 -4.15 9.65
N LYS A 391 -11.43 -3.91 8.72
CA LYS A 391 -9.99 -3.86 9.01
C LYS A 391 -9.42 -2.47 8.84
N GLU A 392 -8.52 -2.11 9.73
CA GLU A 392 -7.79 -0.86 9.74
C GLU A 392 -6.44 -1.04 9.03
N THR A 393 -6.13 -0.19 8.04
CA THR A 393 -4.79 -0.17 7.44
C THR A 393 -3.89 0.89 8.07
N ARG A 394 -2.63 0.57 8.32
CA ARG A 394 -1.57 1.47 8.81
C ARG A 394 -0.42 1.50 7.80
N HIS A 395 0.15 2.67 7.57
CA HIS A 395 1.09 2.92 6.47
C HIS A 395 2.44 3.45 7.00
N PRO A 396 3.38 2.59 7.42
CA PRO A 396 4.61 3.04 8.07
C PRO A 396 5.48 3.98 7.22
N PHE A 397 5.56 3.77 5.90
CA PHE A 397 6.28 4.69 5.01
C PHE A 397 5.61 6.07 4.90
N LEU A 398 4.30 6.15 5.18
CA LEU A 398 3.50 7.38 5.19
C LEU A 398 3.27 7.91 6.62
N ASP A 399 4.10 7.52 7.58
CA ASP A 399 4.20 8.22 8.86
C ASP A 399 4.84 9.58 8.62
N LEU A 400 4.26 10.64 9.17
CA LEU A 400 4.70 12.01 8.89
C LEU A 400 6.14 12.27 9.35
N ASN A 401 6.67 11.50 10.32
CA ASN A 401 8.08 11.57 10.69
C ASN A 401 8.98 10.89 9.66
N VAL A 402 8.55 9.77 9.08
CA VAL A 402 9.28 9.06 8.02
C VAL A 402 9.26 9.90 6.74
N VAL A 403 8.11 10.46 6.38
CA VAL A 403 7.97 11.40 5.26
C VAL A 403 8.85 12.63 5.47
N SER A 404 8.81 13.23 6.66
CA SER A 404 9.63 14.43 6.94
C SER A 404 11.13 14.14 6.84
N PHE A 405 11.58 13.01 7.35
CA PHE A 405 12.97 12.56 7.22
C PHE A 405 13.36 12.36 5.74
N LEU A 406 12.59 11.55 4.99
CA LEU A 406 12.90 11.23 3.59
C LEU A 406 12.79 12.46 2.67
N ALA A 407 11.85 13.37 2.93
CA ALA A 407 11.71 14.60 2.16
C ALA A 407 12.94 15.49 2.32
N ARG A 408 13.53 15.57 3.52
CA ARG A 408 14.73 16.37 3.83
C ARG A 408 16.03 15.79 3.28
N LEU A 409 16.09 14.49 2.98
CA LEU A 409 17.26 13.90 2.33
C LEU A 409 17.35 14.36 0.87
N PRO A 410 18.56 14.73 0.38
CA PRO A 410 18.78 14.97 -1.05
C PRO A 410 18.34 13.78 -1.89
N VAL A 411 17.80 14.02 -3.09
CA VAL A 411 17.25 12.95 -3.94
C VAL A 411 18.29 11.89 -4.29
N HIS A 412 19.54 12.30 -4.51
CA HIS A 412 20.64 11.39 -4.83
C HIS A 412 21.07 10.48 -3.66
N TYR A 413 20.58 10.70 -2.44
CA TYR A 413 20.74 9.77 -1.31
C TYR A 413 19.68 8.66 -1.33
N LYS A 414 18.53 8.93 -1.96
CA LYS A 414 17.35 8.05 -1.97
C LYS A 414 17.38 7.07 -3.13
N MET A 415 17.80 7.56 -4.30
CA MET A 415 17.92 6.79 -5.53
C MET A 415 19.09 7.28 -6.40
N ASP A 416 19.59 6.40 -7.26
CA ASP A 416 20.57 6.73 -8.29
C ASP A 416 20.10 6.21 -9.66
N PRO A 417 19.60 7.09 -10.55
CA PRO A 417 19.09 6.70 -11.87
C PRO A 417 20.21 6.27 -12.83
N ARG A 418 21.49 6.45 -12.48
CA ARG A 418 22.64 6.05 -13.30
C ARG A 418 22.94 4.55 -13.17
N LEU A 419 22.46 3.91 -12.11
CA LEU A 419 22.63 2.49 -11.82
C LEU A 419 21.53 1.64 -12.49
N GLU A 420 21.68 0.32 -12.50
CA GLU A 420 20.66 -0.58 -13.05
C GLU A 420 19.36 -0.63 -12.22
N VAL A 421 18.28 -1.07 -12.86
CA VAL A 421 17.00 -1.36 -12.17
C VAL A 421 17.20 -2.56 -11.24
N GLY A 422 16.78 -2.42 -9.99
CA GLY A 422 17.06 -3.35 -8.89
C GLY A 422 18.21 -2.90 -7.99
N VAL A 423 18.90 -1.81 -8.32
CA VAL A 423 20.01 -1.26 -7.53
C VAL A 423 19.79 0.23 -7.27
N GLY A 424 19.59 1.01 -8.33
CA GLY A 424 19.46 2.46 -8.25
C GLY A 424 18.12 2.97 -7.75
N ASP A 425 17.02 2.31 -8.12
CA ASP A 425 15.68 2.59 -7.58
C ASP A 425 15.60 2.16 -6.12
N LYS A 426 15.01 2.98 -5.25
CA LYS A 426 14.94 2.73 -3.80
C LYS A 426 16.29 2.41 -3.16
N MET A 427 17.40 2.95 -3.69
CA MET A 427 18.77 2.66 -3.25
C MET A 427 18.93 2.71 -1.72
N LEU A 428 18.39 3.74 -1.07
CA LEU A 428 18.47 3.88 0.39
C LEU A 428 17.77 2.72 1.14
N LEU A 429 16.60 2.30 0.68
CA LEU A 429 15.87 1.18 1.28
C LEU A 429 16.54 -0.17 0.97
N ARG A 430 17.17 -0.31 -0.20
CA ARG A 430 17.96 -1.50 -0.56
C ARG A 430 19.17 -1.66 0.35
N LEU A 431 19.91 -0.58 0.57
CA LEU A 431 21.03 -0.56 1.52
C LEU A 431 20.54 -0.84 2.96
N ALA A 432 19.42 -0.26 3.37
CA ALA A 432 18.83 -0.52 4.68
C ALA A 432 18.40 -1.98 4.86
N ALA A 433 17.73 -2.56 3.87
CA ALA A 433 17.33 -3.97 3.87
C ALA A 433 18.55 -4.88 3.94
N ARG A 434 19.57 -4.62 3.11
CA ARG A 434 20.83 -5.38 3.12
C ARG A 434 21.53 -5.29 4.47
N LYS A 435 21.56 -4.12 5.11
CA LYS A 435 22.15 -3.91 6.44
C LYS A 435 21.50 -4.75 7.54
N VAL A 436 20.18 -4.97 7.47
CA VAL A 436 19.45 -5.78 8.45
C VAL A 436 19.45 -7.28 8.13
N GLY A 437 20.17 -7.69 7.08
CA GLY A 437 20.29 -9.09 6.66
C GLY A 437 19.30 -9.54 5.60
N LEU A 438 18.43 -8.65 5.09
CA LEU A 438 17.50 -8.92 4.00
C LEU A 438 18.21 -8.84 2.63
N VAL A 439 19.03 -9.86 2.35
CA VAL A 439 19.84 -10.03 1.15
C VAL A 439 18.97 -10.21 -0.09
N GLU A 440 18.01 -11.14 -0.09
CA GLU A 440 17.18 -11.44 -1.26
C GLU A 440 16.18 -10.31 -1.54
N ALA A 441 15.54 -9.78 -0.49
CA ALA A 441 14.68 -8.61 -0.60
C ALA A 441 15.39 -7.41 -1.23
N SER A 442 16.62 -7.11 -0.78
CA SER A 442 17.36 -5.92 -1.21
C SER A 442 17.71 -5.90 -2.70
N ALA A 443 17.86 -7.07 -3.33
CA ALA A 443 18.20 -7.20 -4.74
C ALA A 443 16.97 -7.30 -5.66
N ARG A 444 15.76 -7.41 -5.11
CA ARG A 444 14.56 -7.68 -5.92
C ARG A 444 14.12 -6.45 -6.71
N LYS A 445 13.89 -6.64 -8.02
CA LYS A 445 13.34 -5.60 -8.90
C LYS A 445 11.89 -5.30 -8.54
N LYS A 446 11.54 -4.01 -8.52
CA LYS A 446 10.18 -3.55 -8.21
C LYS A 446 9.16 -4.09 -9.21
N ARG A 447 7.98 -4.47 -8.70
CA ARG A 447 6.81 -4.85 -9.49
C ARG A 447 5.56 -4.24 -8.83
N ALA A 448 4.64 -3.70 -9.63
CA ALA A 448 3.38 -3.19 -9.08
C ALA A 448 2.44 -4.36 -8.73
N MET A 449 1.73 -4.23 -7.61
CA MET A 449 0.93 -5.33 -7.04
C MET A 449 -0.13 -5.87 -8.02
N GLN A 450 -0.73 -5.01 -8.86
CA GLN A 450 -1.77 -5.46 -9.79
C GLN A 450 -1.23 -6.37 -10.92
N PHE A 451 0.05 -6.23 -11.25
CA PHE A 451 0.73 -7.10 -12.21
C PHE A 451 1.36 -8.31 -11.53
N GLY A 452 1.81 -8.15 -10.29
CA GLY A 452 2.45 -9.18 -9.50
C GLY A 452 1.48 -10.26 -9.01
N SER A 453 0.30 -9.86 -8.54
CA SER A 453 -0.81 -10.74 -8.13
C SER A 453 -1.67 -11.25 -9.29
N HIS A 454 -1.51 -10.65 -10.48
CA HIS A 454 -2.38 -10.81 -11.66
C HIS A 454 -3.80 -10.21 -11.56
N SER A 455 -4.12 -9.36 -10.58
CA SER A 455 -5.45 -8.71 -10.56
C SER A 455 -5.75 -7.88 -11.83
N ALA A 456 -4.75 -7.26 -12.45
CA ALA A 456 -4.91 -6.53 -13.72
C ALA A 456 -5.21 -7.43 -14.93
N ARG A 457 -5.10 -8.77 -14.80
CA ARG A 457 -5.36 -9.73 -15.89
C ARG A 457 -6.75 -10.33 -15.85
N MET A 458 -7.58 -9.85 -14.93
CA MET A 458 -8.95 -10.35 -14.75
C MET A 458 -9.92 -9.79 -15.80
N GLU A 459 -9.55 -8.72 -16.51
CA GLU A 459 -10.32 -8.23 -17.66
C GLU A 459 -9.92 -9.01 -18.92
N ALA A 460 -10.81 -9.87 -19.40
CA ALA A 460 -10.65 -10.57 -20.67
C ALA A 460 -10.74 -9.54 -21.82
N GLY A 461 -9.63 -9.34 -22.55
CA GLY A 461 -9.65 -8.65 -23.85
C GLY A 461 -9.05 -7.24 -23.91
N ILE A 462 -8.75 -6.58 -22.79
CA ILE A 462 -8.09 -5.26 -22.82
C ILE A 462 -6.57 -5.47 -22.76
N GLY A 463 -5.85 -4.96 -23.76
CA GLY A 463 -4.38 -4.99 -23.81
C GLY A 463 -3.74 -4.17 -22.68
N ASP A 464 -2.43 -4.32 -22.49
CA ASP A 464 -1.63 -3.71 -21.39
C ASP A 464 -1.56 -2.15 -21.40
N GLY A 465 -2.52 -1.44 -22.01
CA GLY A 465 -2.49 0.02 -22.23
C GLY A 465 -3.71 0.82 -21.72
N GLY A 466 -4.68 0.21 -21.06
CA GLY A 466 -5.98 0.84 -20.73
C GLY A 466 -6.12 1.51 -19.34
N GLY A 467 -5.04 1.70 -18.58
CA GLY A 467 -5.14 2.01 -17.14
C GLY A 467 -5.89 3.30 -16.77
N GLN A 468 -5.96 4.30 -17.65
CA GLN A 468 -6.71 5.54 -17.46
C GLN A 468 -8.15 5.49 -17.99
N LEU A 469 -8.55 4.38 -18.61
CA LEU A 469 -9.92 4.21 -19.07
C LEU A 469 -10.85 4.22 -17.86
N MET A 470 -11.91 4.99 -17.99
CA MET A 470 -12.99 5.05 -17.01
C MET A 470 -13.77 3.75 -17.09
N LEU A 471 -14.18 3.22 -15.94
CA LEU A 471 -15.14 2.12 -15.88
C LEU A 471 -16.46 2.61 -16.51
N ALA A 472 -17.07 1.77 -17.34
CA ALA A 472 -18.40 2.06 -17.87
C ALA A 472 -19.39 2.13 -16.71
N SER A 473 -20.17 3.20 -16.67
CA SER A 473 -21.22 3.45 -15.69
C SER A 473 -22.41 2.52 -15.84
#